data_AF-A0A0N9W1J2-F1
#
_entry.id   AF-A0A0N9W1J2-F1
#
_cell.length_a   1.000
_cell.length_b   1.000
_cell.length_c   1.000
_cell.angle_alpha   90.00
_cell.angle_beta   90.00
_cell.angle_gamma   90.00
#
_symmetry.space_group_name_H-M   'P 1'
#
loop_
_entity.id
_entity.type
_entity.pdbx_description
1 polymer ?
#
loop_
_entity_poly.entity_id
_entity_poly.type
_entity_poly.pdbx_seq_one_letter_code
_entity_poly.pdbx_strand_id
1 'polypeptide(L)'
;MIDDGFDDQPITRIPQNEQGMLFGKRILLEANDYLEAISEKEHHFLISTLRDLAAEEDYFKVLADELDQPVGHKIANDALNLIHFWQLIHQYENISEFNLLEIIHSEKFQKDLLTALDALMIGEHQEQRRKVILEALKLYKLKCYAGCIAILYAQIEGLLTDVLVEHGYLKQNQTKYLDVYKIVPGLKGNEIKSLWHKSKIACELNPYFAELAAYKMDSSSTVTMTRHNILHGTDLNHFNQGRTFVLFLWLFSVVSFMSTLKK
;
A
#
# COMPACT_ATOMS: atom_id res chain seq x y z
N MET A 1 -0.42 -11.66 -50.09
CA MET A 1 -0.03 -12.49 -48.93
C MET A 1 1.30 -11.95 -48.45
N ILE A 2 1.25 -11.15 -47.39
CA ILE A 2 2.43 -10.77 -46.61
C ILE A 2 2.17 -11.39 -45.25
N ASP A 3 3.09 -12.26 -44.88
CA ASP A 3 3.08 -13.14 -43.72
C ASP A 3 3.54 -12.31 -42.52
N ASP A 4 2.58 -11.85 -41.72
CA ASP A 4 2.83 -11.12 -40.48
C ASP A 4 3.14 -12.14 -39.37
N GLY A 5 4.40 -12.58 -39.34
CA GLY A 5 4.98 -13.34 -38.24
C GLY A 5 5.01 -12.52 -36.96
N PHE A 6 3.89 -12.49 -36.24
CA PHE A 6 3.85 -12.09 -34.84
C PHE A 6 4.44 -13.23 -34.01
N ASP A 7 5.75 -13.18 -33.78
CA ASP A 7 6.43 -14.03 -32.80
C ASP A 7 5.76 -13.86 -31.43
N ASP A 8 5.23 -14.96 -30.91
CA ASP A 8 4.86 -15.20 -29.52
C ASP A 8 6.12 -15.07 -28.63
N GLN A 9 6.57 -13.83 -28.39
CA GLN A 9 7.65 -13.63 -27.44
C GLN A 9 7.14 -13.94 -26.02
N PRO A 10 7.79 -14.86 -25.29
CA PRO A 10 7.39 -15.18 -23.93
C PRO A 10 7.58 -13.93 -23.06
N ILE A 11 6.56 -13.61 -22.26
CA ILE A 11 6.65 -12.58 -21.21
C ILE A 11 7.87 -12.92 -20.35
N THR A 12 8.92 -12.11 -20.42
CA THR A 12 10.11 -12.27 -19.59
C THR A 12 9.72 -11.97 -18.14
N ARG A 13 9.36 -12.99 -17.37
CA ARG A 13 9.14 -12.86 -15.93
C ARG A 13 10.46 -12.45 -15.28
N ILE A 14 10.47 -11.25 -14.71
CA ILE A 14 11.62 -10.73 -14.00
C ILE A 14 11.91 -11.66 -12.81
N PRO A 15 13.15 -12.17 -12.65
CA PRO A 15 13.49 -13.01 -11.51
C PRO A 15 13.30 -12.20 -10.21
N GLN A 16 12.88 -12.81 -9.09
CA GLN A 16 12.64 -12.08 -7.83
C GLN A 16 13.87 -12.12 -6.90
N ASN A 17 14.13 -11.07 -6.08
CA ASN A 17 15.35 -10.87 -5.25
C ASN A 17 15.35 -11.80 -4.06
N GLU A 18 16.35 -12.67 -3.87
CA GLU A 18 16.32 -13.62 -2.74
C GLU A 18 16.39 -12.92 -1.39
N GLN A 19 17.05 -11.76 -1.28
CA GLN A 19 17.13 -11.00 -0.03
C GLN A 19 15.91 -10.08 0.20
N GLY A 20 15.34 -9.49 -0.86
CA GLY A 20 14.11 -8.69 -0.79
C GLY A 20 12.84 -9.54 -0.70
N MET A 21 12.79 -10.68 -1.39
CA MET A 21 11.72 -11.70 -1.31
C MET A 21 11.47 -12.14 0.13
N LEU A 22 12.45 -12.04 1.01
CA LEU A 22 12.32 -12.49 2.39
C LEU A 22 11.66 -11.48 3.31
N PHE A 23 11.59 -10.17 3.03
CA PHE A 23 11.00 -9.23 3.99
C PHE A 23 9.48 -9.18 3.85
N GLY A 24 8.95 -8.69 2.72
CA GLY A 24 7.51 -8.56 2.51
C GLY A 24 6.78 -9.90 2.55
N LYS A 25 7.31 -10.95 1.90
CA LYS A 25 6.67 -12.28 1.91
C LYS A 25 6.69 -12.93 3.30
N ARG A 26 7.76 -12.74 4.07
CA ARG A 26 7.84 -13.26 5.44
C ARG A 26 6.87 -12.53 6.36
N ILE A 27 6.76 -11.21 6.24
CA ILE A 27 5.77 -10.42 6.98
C ILE A 27 4.37 -10.99 6.75
N LEU A 28 3.98 -11.23 5.50
CA LEU A 28 2.66 -11.80 5.22
C LEU A 28 2.50 -13.21 5.79
N LEU A 29 3.54 -14.06 5.68
CA LEU A 29 3.49 -15.43 6.18
C LEU A 29 3.36 -15.44 7.70
N GLU A 30 4.23 -14.72 8.41
CA GLU A 30 4.20 -14.59 9.86
C GLU A 30 2.89 -13.97 10.35
N ALA A 31 2.36 -12.99 9.61
CA ALA A 31 1.06 -12.38 9.93
C ALA A 31 -0.10 -13.36 9.71
N ASN A 32 -0.06 -14.19 8.65
CA ASN A 32 -1.08 -15.21 8.41
C ASN A 32 -1.01 -16.32 9.47
N ASP A 33 0.19 -16.83 9.76
CA ASP A 33 0.41 -17.83 10.81
C ASP A 33 -0.06 -17.31 12.17
N TYR A 34 0.21 -16.04 12.47
CA TYR A 34 -0.29 -15.38 13.67
C TYR A 34 -1.82 -15.27 13.67
N LEU A 35 -2.44 -14.87 12.56
CA LEU A 35 -3.89 -14.76 12.43
C LEU A 35 -4.59 -16.12 12.60
N GLU A 36 -3.96 -17.21 12.17
CA GLU A 36 -4.47 -18.57 12.39
C GLU A 36 -4.31 -19.04 13.84
N ALA A 37 -3.29 -18.54 14.55
CA ALA A 37 -2.97 -18.93 15.92
C ALA A 37 -3.55 -18.00 17.00
N ILE A 38 -4.08 -16.84 16.62
CA ILE A 38 -4.64 -15.85 17.54
C ILE A 38 -5.79 -16.45 18.36
N SER A 39 -5.91 -16.07 19.63
CA SER A 39 -7.03 -16.53 20.45
C SER A 39 -8.36 -15.94 19.96
N GLU A 40 -9.47 -16.67 20.10
CA GLU A 40 -10.82 -16.19 19.76
C GLU A 40 -11.15 -14.85 20.44
N LYS A 41 -10.75 -14.70 21.71
CA LYS A 41 -10.94 -13.46 22.47
C LYS A 41 -10.20 -12.28 21.84
N GLU A 42 -8.95 -12.50 21.41
CA GLU A 42 -8.15 -11.43 20.81
C GLU A 42 -8.61 -11.15 19.38
N HIS A 43 -8.99 -12.16 18.59
CA HIS A 43 -9.61 -11.96 17.28
C HIS A 43 -10.89 -11.13 17.39
N HIS A 44 -11.78 -11.46 18.34
CA HIS A 44 -12.97 -10.66 18.58
C HIS A 44 -12.63 -9.21 18.96
N PHE A 45 -11.59 -9.01 19.78
CA PHE A 45 -11.13 -7.67 20.15
C PHE A 45 -10.56 -6.89 18.94
N LEU A 46 -9.78 -7.55 18.06
CA LEU A 46 -9.30 -7.00 16.80
C LEU A 46 -10.48 -6.55 15.91
N ILE A 47 -11.44 -7.44 15.66
CA ILE A 47 -12.59 -7.12 14.81
C ILE A 47 -13.40 -5.98 15.43
N SER A 48 -13.71 -6.03 16.72
CA SER A 48 -14.43 -4.93 17.41
C SER A 48 -13.69 -3.60 17.28
N THR A 49 -12.37 -3.58 17.51
CA THR A 49 -11.55 -2.38 17.40
C THR A 49 -11.65 -1.77 16.00
N LEU A 50 -11.57 -2.59 14.95
CA LEU A 50 -11.68 -2.11 13.56
C LEU A 50 -13.10 -1.62 13.23
N ARG A 51 -14.14 -2.28 13.75
CA ARG A 51 -15.53 -1.82 13.56
C ARG A 51 -15.78 -0.49 14.25
N ASP A 52 -15.23 -0.27 15.44
CA ASP A 52 -15.35 1.00 16.16
C ASP A 52 -14.61 2.13 15.41
N LEU A 53 -13.40 1.85 14.92
CA LEU A 53 -12.63 2.79 14.10
C LEU A 53 -13.28 3.11 12.75
N ALA A 54 -14.16 2.25 12.25
CA ALA A 54 -14.92 2.53 11.03
C ALA A 54 -15.84 3.75 11.16
N ALA A 55 -16.16 4.20 12.37
CA ALA A 55 -16.88 5.45 12.59
C ALA A 55 -16.05 6.70 12.21
N GLU A 56 -14.71 6.60 12.22
CA GLU A 56 -13.79 7.67 11.79
C GLU A 56 -13.36 7.49 10.33
N GLU A 57 -13.17 6.25 9.88
CA GLU A 57 -12.75 5.93 8.52
C GLU A 57 -13.30 4.58 8.05
N ASP A 58 -14.20 4.62 7.06
CA ASP A 58 -14.90 3.43 6.52
C ASP A 58 -13.96 2.31 6.09
N TYR A 59 -12.73 2.61 5.69
CA TYR A 59 -11.76 1.58 5.29
C TYR A 59 -11.45 0.56 6.39
N PHE A 60 -11.58 0.92 7.67
CA PHE A 60 -11.44 -0.06 8.75
C PHE A 60 -12.50 -1.17 8.70
N LYS A 61 -13.69 -0.88 8.16
CA LYS A 61 -14.72 -1.90 7.92
C LYS A 61 -14.23 -2.96 6.93
N VAL A 62 -13.53 -2.53 5.88
CA VAL A 62 -12.98 -3.42 4.85
C VAL A 62 -11.90 -4.31 5.44
N LEU A 63 -11.01 -3.74 6.26
CA LEU A 63 -10.00 -4.52 6.98
C LEU A 63 -10.64 -5.53 7.94
N ALA A 64 -11.70 -5.14 8.65
CA ALA A 64 -12.44 -6.07 9.51
C ALA A 64 -13.10 -7.20 8.71
N ASP A 65 -13.74 -6.89 7.58
CA ASP A 65 -14.37 -7.89 6.70
C ASP A 65 -13.33 -8.85 6.10
N GLU A 66 -12.13 -8.37 5.77
CA GLU A 66 -11.02 -9.20 5.28
C GLU A 66 -10.48 -10.15 6.37
N LEU A 67 -10.42 -9.70 7.62
CA LEU A 67 -9.86 -10.47 8.74
C LEU A 67 -10.88 -11.38 9.44
N ASP A 68 -12.16 -11.24 9.13
CA ASP A 68 -13.27 -12.05 9.66
C ASP A 68 -13.74 -13.12 8.66
N GLN A 69 -12.92 -13.41 7.63
CA GLN A 69 -13.23 -14.45 6.66
C GLN A 69 -13.05 -15.86 7.24
N PRO A 70 -13.75 -16.88 6.71
CA PRO A 70 -13.56 -18.26 7.16
C PRO A 70 -12.13 -18.75 6.96
N VAL A 71 -11.65 -19.59 7.89
CA VAL A 71 -10.30 -20.19 7.84
C VAL A 71 -10.00 -20.78 6.47
N GLY A 72 -8.79 -20.50 5.96
CA GLY A 72 -8.33 -20.95 4.65
C GLY A 72 -8.74 -20.05 3.47
N HIS A 73 -9.52 -18.99 3.69
CA HIS A 73 -9.70 -17.94 2.69
C HIS A 73 -8.44 -17.10 2.54
N LYS A 74 -8.22 -16.61 1.32
CA LYS A 74 -7.10 -15.73 1.04
C LYS A 74 -7.41 -14.32 1.54
N ILE A 75 -6.68 -13.91 2.57
CA ILE A 75 -6.78 -12.58 3.18
C ILE A 75 -6.06 -11.54 2.31
N ALA A 76 -6.64 -10.34 2.21
CA ALA A 76 -5.98 -9.23 1.54
C ALA A 76 -4.65 -8.85 2.21
N ASN A 77 -3.67 -8.47 1.40
CA ASN A 77 -2.30 -8.32 1.90
C ASN A 77 -2.09 -7.10 2.80
N ASP A 78 -2.84 -6.03 2.61
CA ASP A 78 -2.86 -4.87 3.50
C ASP A 78 -3.52 -5.19 4.84
N ALA A 79 -4.48 -6.12 4.87
CA ALA A 79 -5.02 -6.64 6.12
C ALA A 79 -3.99 -7.51 6.86
N LEU A 80 -3.21 -8.34 6.15
CA LEU A 80 -2.08 -9.07 6.76
C LEU A 80 -0.98 -8.12 7.26
N ASN A 81 -0.69 -7.03 6.54
CA ASN A 81 0.24 -6.01 7.04
C ASN A 81 -0.29 -5.29 8.29
N LEU A 82 -1.60 -5.13 8.43
CA LEU A 82 -2.20 -4.65 9.67
C LEU A 82 -1.93 -5.65 10.80
N ILE A 83 -2.13 -6.95 10.56
CA ILE A 83 -1.86 -8.01 11.55
C ILE A 83 -0.39 -8.02 12.00
N HIS A 84 0.55 -7.81 11.09
CA HIS A 84 1.98 -7.68 11.42
C HIS A 84 2.24 -6.62 12.51
N PHE A 85 1.53 -5.50 12.47
CA PHE A 85 1.65 -4.46 13.49
C PHE A 85 0.69 -4.64 14.67
N TRP A 86 -0.44 -5.32 14.47
CA TRP A 86 -1.37 -5.67 15.55
C TRP A 86 -0.68 -6.45 16.67
N GLN A 87 0.29 -7.30 16.34
CA GLN A 87 1.10 -8.06 17.30
C GLN A 87 1.79 -7.21 18.38
N LEU A 88 1.93 -5.88 18.17
CA LEU A 88 2.39 -4.94 19.20
C LEU A 88 1.47 -4.90 20.44
N ILE A 89 0.23 -5.38 20.34
CA ILE A 89 -0.68 -5.54 21.48
C ILE A 89 -0.06 -6.35 22.63
N HIS A 90 0.81 -7.31 22.31
CA HIS A 90 1.50 -8.16 23.31
C HIS A 90 2.57 -7.42 24.12
N GLN A 91 2.89 -6.19 23.76
CA GLN A 91 3.78 -5.33 24.55
C GLN A 91 3.05 -4.64 25.72
N TYR A 92 1.72 -4.75 25.76
CA TYR A 92 0.89 -4.12 26.77
C TYR A 92 0.41 -5.17 27.77
N GLU A 93 0.69 -4.94 29.05
CA GLU A 93 0.15 -5.78 30.13
C GLU A 93 -1.38 -5.64 30.24
N ASN A 94 -1.88 -4.44 29.94
CA ASN A 94 -3.29 -4.12 29.94
C ASN A 94 -3.75 -3.75 28.52
N ILE A 95 -4.59 -4.60 27.93
CA ILE A 95 -5.12 -4.44 26.57
C ILE A 95 -5.85 -3.09 26.38
N SER A 96 -6.45 -2.53 27.43
CA SER A 96 -7.13 -1.23 27.34
C SER A 96 -6.20 -0.03 27.09
N GLU A 97 -4.89 -0.22 27.26
CA GLU A 97 -3.86 0.78 26.96
C GLU A 97 -3.36 0.69 25.51
N PHE A 98 -3.69 -0.39 24.80
CA PHE A 98 -3.34 -0.55 23.40
C PHE A 98 -4.23 0.36 22.54
N ASN A 99 -3.59 1.22 21.75
CA ASN A 99 -4.26 2.02 20.74
C ASN A 99 -3.66 1.73 19.37
N LEU A 100 -4.48 1.14 18.50
CA LEU A 100 -4.07 0.78 17.14
C LEU A 100 -3.55 1.98 16.35
N LEU A 101 -4.18 3.15 16.47
CA LEU A 101 -3.77 4.33 15.72
C LEU A 101 -2.42 4.89 16.18
N GLU A 102 -2.00 4.60 17.42
CA GLU A 102 -0.74 5.07 17.98
C GLU A 102 0.46 4.20 17.54
N ILE A 103 0.24 3.03 16.93
CA ILE A 103 1.35 2.15 16.50
C ILE A 103 2.29 2.82 15.49
N ILE A 104 1.83 3.84 14.75
CA ILE A 104 2.66 4.63 13.83
C ILE A 104 3.83 5.31 14.58
N HIS A 105 3.66 5.58 15.88
CA HIS A 105 4.71 6.12 16.74
C HIS A 105 5.68 5.06 17.26
N SER A 106 5.34 3.78 17.16
CA SER A 106 6.23 2.71 17.60
C SER A 106 7.52 2.68 16.79
N GLU A 107 8.62 2.31 17.46
CA GLU A 107 9.90 2.11 16.80
C GLU A 107 9.79 1.02 15.72
N LYS A 108 9.03 -0.05 16.00
CA LYS A 108 8.81 -1.15 15.06
C LYS A 108 8.20 -0.66 13.76
N PHE A 109 7.11 0.10 13.82
CA PHE A 109 6.43 0.58 12.61
C PHE A 109 7.38 1.44 11.75
N GLN A 110 8.04 2.42 12.37
CA GLN A 110 8.93 3.33 11.64
C GLN A 110 10.15 2.60 11.08
N LYS A 111 10.73 1.68 11.84
CA LYS A 111 11.88 0.88 11.38
C LYS A 111 11.51 -0.02 10.20
N ASP A 112 10.38 -0.72 10.28
CA ASP A 112 9.93 -1.63 9.23
C ASP A 112 9.58 -0.85 7.96
N LEU A 113 8.88 0.30 8.08
CA LEU A 113 8.57 1.18 6.95
C LEU A 113 9.82 1.72 6.27
N LEU A 114 10.77 2.24 7.05
CA LEU A 114 12.00 2.82 6.51
C LEU A 114 12.92 1.76 5.91
N THR A 115 12.95 0.55 6.48
CA THR A 115 13.68 -0.59 5.91
C THR A 115 13.10 -1.01 4.56
N ALA A 116 11.78 -1.12 4.45
CA ALA A 116 11.11 -1.41 3.20
C ALA A 116 11.35 -0.31 2.15
N LEU A 117 11.30 0.96 2.56
CA LEU A 117 11.60 2.09 1.69
C LEU A 117 13.03 2.03 1.16
N ASP A 118 14.01 1.81 2.04
CA ASP A 118 15.43 1.77 1.67
C ASP A 118 15.75 0.62 0.71
N ALA A 119 14.98 -0.46 0.76
CA ALA A 119 15.11 -1.60 -0.15
C ALA A 119 14.49 -1.38 -1.55
N LEU A 120 13.74 -0.28 -1.80
CA LEU A 120 13.15 0.01 -3.12
C LEU A 120 14.18 0.32 -4.20
N MET A 121 15.35 0.86 -3.83
CA MET A 121 16.43 1.21 -4.75
C MET A 121 15.97 2.08 -5.96
N ILE A 122 15.12 3.09 -5.71
CA ILE A 122 14.51 3.98 -6.74
C ILE A 122 15.42 5.15 -7.17
N GLY A 123 16.71 4.88 -7.29
CA GLY A 123 17.69 5.81 -7.85
C GLY A 123 17.76 7.17 -7.13
N GLU A 124 17.82 8.24 -7.91
CA GLU A 124 18.12 9.61 -7.44
C GLU A 124 17.06 10.21 -6.51
N HIS A 125 15.85 9.65 -6.47
CA HIS A 125 14.74 10.13 -5.62
C HIS A 125 14.74 9.52 -4.21
N GLN A 126 15.54 8.48 -3.97
CA GLN A 126 15.50 7.68 -2.74
C GLN A 126 15.62 8.54 -1.47
N GLU A 127 16.62 9.42 -1.39
CA GLU A 127 16.85 10.25 -0.21
C GLU A 127 15.76 11.29 0.00
N GLN A 128 15.24 11.89 -1.06
CA GLN A 128 14.20 12.92 -1.00
C GLN A 128 12.87 12.29 -0.56
N ARG A 129 12.50 11.13 -1.12
CA ARG A 129 11.31 10.36 -0.70
C ARG A 129 11.38 10.02 0.79
N ARG A 130 12.54 9.56 1.25
CA ARG A 130 12.78 9.28 2.67
C ARG A 130 12.55 10.50 3.56
N LYS A 131 13.10 11.66 3.20
CA LYS A 131 12.92 12.91 3.96
C LYS A 131 11.45 13.29 4.07
N VAL A 132 10.70 13.22 2.96
CA VAL A 132 9.27 13.57 2.94
C VAL A 132 8.42 12.59 3.76
N ILE A 133 8.73 11.30 3.75
CA ILE A 133 8.04 10.30 4.58
C ILE A 133 8.31 10.53 6.08
N LEU A 134 9.55 10.89 6.44
CA LEU A 134 9.89 11.28 7.81
C LEU A 134 9.14 12.54 8.26
N GLU A 135 8.91 13.50 7.35
CA GLU A 135 8.06 14.66 7.63
C GLU A 135 6.59 14.27 7.85
N ALA A 136 6.06 13.33 7.06
CA ALA A 136 4.70 12.80 7.29
C ALA A 136 4.57 12.18 8.68
N LEU A 137 5.55 11.37 9.11
CA LEU A 137 5.59 10.78 10.46
C LEU A 137 5.61 11.85 11.56
N LYS A 138 6.37 12.94 11.36
CA LYS A 138 6.37 14.09 12.29
C LYS A 138 5.01 14.79 12.33
N LEU A 139 4.37 15.01 11.18
CA LEU A 139 3.04 15.63 11.12
C LEU A 139 1.99 14.77 11.83
N TYR A 140 2.05 13.45 11.68
CA TYR A 140 1.18 12.53 12.41
C TYR A 140 1.32 12.71 13.93
N LYS A 141 2.57 12.79 14.42
CA LYS A 141 2.86 13.05 15.85
C LYS A 141 2.37 14.41 16.33
N LEU A 142 2.40 15.42 15.46
CA LEU A 142 1.87 16.76 15.75
C LEU A 142 0.34 16.86 15.56
N LYS A 143 -0.33 15.76 15.20
CA LYS A 143 -1.76 15.70 14.88
C LYS A 143 -2.16 16.61 13.71
N CYS A 144 -1.21 16.93 12.83
CA CYS A 144 -1.42 17.72 11.62
C CYS A 144 -1.88 16.82 10.46
N TYR A 145 -3.04 16.18 10.62
CA TYR A 145 -3.54 15.14 9.71
C TYR A 145 -3.76 15.63 8.26
N ALA A 146 -4.25 16.86 8.07
CA ALA A 146 -4.45 17.41 6.73
C ALA A 146 -3.17 17.46 5.89
N GLY A 147 -2.08 17.94 6.49
CA GLY A 147 -0.77 17.96 5.84
C GLY A 147 -0.22 16.54 5.63
N CYS A 148 -0.42 15.66 6.60
CA CYS A 148 0.03 14.27 6.52
C CYS A 148 -0.65 13.52 5.37
N ILE A 149 -1.98 13.63 5.24
CA ILE A 149 -2.78 12.99 4.20
C ILE A 149 -2.37 13.43 2.79
N ALA A 150 -2.20 14.74 2.58
CA ALA A 150 -1.74 15.26 1.30
C ALA A 150 -0.37 14.70 0.90
N ILE A 151 0.57 14.65 1.85
CA ILE A 151 1.90 14.07 1.63
C ILE A 151 1.79 12.58 1.34
N LEU A 152 1.05 11.80 2.13
CA LEU A 152 0.96 10.36 1.98
C LEU A 152 0.38 9.94 0.64
N TYR A 153 -0.71 10.58 0.17
CA TYR A 153 -1.22 10.31 -1.17
C TYR A 153 -0.19 10.60 -2.26
N ALA A 154 0.53 11.73 -2.15
CA ALA A 154 1.58 12.07 -3.10
C ALA A 154 2.75 11.09 -3.06
N GLN A 155 3.13 10.56 -1.89
CA GLN A 155 4.21 9.59 -1.77
C GLN A 155 3.81 8.21 -2.30
N ILE A 156 2.60 7.72 -2.01
CA ILE A 156 2.12 6.44 -2.56
C ILE A 156 2.16 6.47 -4.08
N GLU A 157 1.58 7.50 -4.70
CA GLU A 157 1.55 7.62 -6.16
C GLU A 157 2.93 7.90 -6.76
N GLY A 158 3.73 8.74 -6.10
CA GLY A 158 5.07 9.10 -6.53
C GLY A 158 6.04 7.91 -6.51
N LEU A 159 6.07 7.15 -5.42
CA LEU A 159 6.91 5.96 -5.29
C LEU A 159 6.53 4.89 -6.31
N LEU A 160 5.23 4.66 -6.52
CA LEU A 160 4.79 3.73 -7.54
C LEU A 160 5.24 4.17 -8.94
N THR A 161 5.19 5.49 -9.21
CA THR A 161 5.70 6.04 -10.47
C THR A 161 7.20 5.81 -10.61
N ASP A 162 7.99 6.10 -9.58
CA ASP A 162 9.44 5.91 -9.58
C ASP A 162 9.81 4.44 -9.84
N VAL A 163 9.15 3.49 -9.16
CA VAL A 163 9.36 2.05 -9.36
C VAL A 163 9.01 1.62 -10.79
N LEU A 164 7.86 2.05 -11.31
CA LEU A 164 7.44 1.69 -12.67
C LEU A 164 8.35 2.28 -13.76
N VAL A 165 8.92 3.47 -13.53
CA VAL A 165 9.93 4.06 -14.42
C VAL A 165 11.23 3.26 -14.36
N GLU A 166 11.70 2.95 -13.16
CA GLU A 166 12.96 2.22 -12.95
C GLU A 166 12.93 0.81 -13.57
N HIS A 167 11.76 0.15 -13.56
CA HIS A 167 11.56 -1.16 -14.19
C HIS A 167 11.15 -1.08 -15.67
N GLY A 168 11.14 0.11 -16.27
CA GLY A 168 10.89 0.31 -17.71
C GLY A 168 9.44 0.16 -18.16
N TYR A 169 8.48 0.10 -17.24
CA TYR A 169 7.05 0.07 -17.57
C TYR A 169 6.49 1.45 -17.93
N LEU A 170 7.08 2.50 -17.35
CA LEU A 170 6.76 3.88 -17.68
C LEU A 170 7.96 4.59 -18.30
N LYS A 171 7.70 5.39 -19.33
CA LYS A 171 8.69 6.31 -19.89
C LYS A 171 8.22 7.74 -19.70
N GLN A 172 9.05 8.56 -19.09
CA GLN A 172 8.78 9.99 -19.00
C GLN A 172 8.96 10.64 -20.38
N ASN A 173 7.96 11.39 -20.81
CA ASN A 173 8.00 12.24 -21.99
C ASN A 173 7.53 13.64 -21.60
N GLN A 174 8.48 14.55 -21.43
CA GLN A 174 8.24 15.89 -20.86
C GLN A 174 7.56 15.78 -19.48
N THR A 175 6.34 16.29 -19.36
CA THR A 175 5.53 16.27 -18.12
C THR A 175 4.63 15.05 -18.00
N LYS A 176 4.66 14.13 -18.97
CA LYS A 176 3.76 12.99 -19.05
C LYS A 176 4.50 11.68 -18.86
N TYR A 177 3.80 10.66 -18.38
CA TYR A 177 4.27 9.29 -18.37
C TYR A 177 3.53 8.47 -19.41
N LEU A 178 4.26 7.68 -20.18
CA LEU A 178 3.72 6.79 -21.20
C LEU A 178 3.84 5.34 -20.73
N ASP A 179 2.76 4.59 -20.87
CA ASP A 179 2.74 3.13 -20.72
C ASP A 179 3.49 2.50 -21.90
N VAL A 180 4.67 1.95 -21.60
CA VAL A 180 5.59 1.40 -22.61
C VAL A 180 5.00 0.16 -23.27
N TYR A 181 4.29 -0.66 -22.51
CA TYR A 181 3.77 -1.95 -22.94
C TYR A 181 2.29 -1.91 -23.34
N LYS A 182 1.63 -0.75 -23.18
CA LYS A 182 0.20 -0.55 -23.50
C LYS A 182 -0.71 -1.50 -22.70
N ILE A 183 -0.32 -1.80 -21.47
CA ILE A 183 -1.06 -2.65 -20.53
C ILE A 183 -2.44 -2.07 -20.25
N VAL A 184 -2.55 -0.74 -20.15
CA VAL A 184 -3.83 -0.08 -19.94
C VAL A 184 -4.53 0.14 -21.30
N PRO A 185 -5.69 -0.51 -21.55
CA PRO A 185 -6.38 -0.39 -22.82
C PRO A 185 -7.06 0.98 -22.96
N GLY A 186 -7.16 1.46 -24.20
CA GLY A 186 -7.96 2.66 -24.54
C GLY A 186 -7.29 4.00 -24.24
N LEU A 187 -6.01 4.03 -23.84
CA LEU A 187 -5.29 5.28 -23.59
C LEU A 187 -4.89 5.99 -24.88
N LYS A 188 -5.33 7.24 -25.06
CA LYS A 188 -4.85 8.09 -26.15
C LYS A 188 -3.36 8.36 -25.99
N GLY A 189 -2.56 7.90 -26.95
CA GLY A 189 -1.10 8.06 -26.91
C GLY A 189 -0.42 7.33 -25.76
N ASN A 190 -1.09 6.34 -25.14
CA ASN A 190 -0.61 5.56 -23.99
C ASN A 190 -0.28 6.42 -22.75
N GLU A 191 -0.90 7.59 -22.60
CA GLU A 191 -0.62 8.52 -21.51
C GLU A 191 -1.25 8.09 -20.17
N ILE A 192 -0.42 7.98 -19.14
CA ILE A 192 -0.78 7.58 -17.78
C ILE A 192 -1.05 8.81 -16.92
N LYS A 193 -2.26 8.91 -16.36
CA LYS A 193 -2.74 10.11 -15.66
C LYS A 193 -3.17 9.93 -14.22
N SER A 194 -3.38 8.70 -13.76
CA SER A 194 -4.01 8.44 -12.45
C SER A 194 -3.30 7.31 -11.73
N LEU A 195 -3.45 7.28 -10.42
CA LEU A 195 -3.00 6.15 -9.61
C LEU A 195 -3.58 4.82 -10.10
N TRP A 196 -4.88 4.79 -10.47
CA TRP A 196 -5.51 3.58 -10.99
C TRP A 196 -4.76 2.97 -12.19
N HIS A 197 -4.35 3.81 -13.16
CA HIS A 197 -3.57 3.35 -14.29
C HIS A 197 -2.23 2.73 -13.85
N LYS A 198 -1.56 3.36 -12.89
CA LYS A 198 -0.28 2.89 -12.35
C LYS A 198 -0.47 1.59 -11.57
N SER A 199 -1.52 1.48 -10.76
CA SER A 199 -1.86 0.25 -10.04
C SER A 199 -2.16 -0.90 -10.99
N LYS A 200 -2.86 -0.63 -12.10
CA LYS A 200 -3.12 -1.65 -13.14
C LYS A 200 -1.82 -2.18 -13.76
N ILE A 201 -0.88 -1.29 -14.06
CA ILE A 201 0.45 -1.68 -14.55
C ILE A 201 1.23 -2.44 -13.46
N ALA A 202 1.14 -2.01 -12.21
CA ALA A 202 1.80 -2.66 -11.09
C ALA A 202 1.32 -4.11 -10.88
N CYS A 203 0.06 -4.41 -11.16
CA CYS A 203 -0.46 -5.78 -11.12
C CYS A 203 0.23 -6.72 -12.13
N GLU A 204 0.68 -6.19 -13.28
CA GLU A 204 1.47 -6.96 -14.25
C GLU A 204 2.91 -7.19 -13.78
N LEU A 205 3.44 -6.25 -12.99
CA LEU A 205 4.77 -6.35 -12.38
C LEU A 205 4.78 -7.37 -11.22
N ASN A 206 3.74 -7.38 -10.38
CA ASN A 206 3.61 -8.31 -9.27
C ASN A 206 2.15 -8.57 -8.88
N PRO A 207 1.71 -9.84 -8.83
CA PRO A 207 0.36 -10.21 -8.40
C PRO A 207 -0.06 -9.69 -7.02
N TYR A 208 0.91 -9.40 -6.14
CA TYR A 208 0.65 -8.81 -4.82
C TYR A 208 -0.24 -7.56 -4.88
N PHE A 209 -0.02 -6.69 -5.86
CA PHE A 209 -0.80 -5.45 -5.96
C PHE A 209 -2.27 -5.72 -6.24
N ALA A 210 -2.60 -6.82 -6.93
CA ALA A 210 -3.97 -7.24 -7.16
C ALA A 210 -4.64 -7.79 -5.88
N GLU A 211 -3.86 -8.09 -4.85
CA GLU A 211 -4.29 -8.66 -3.58
C GLU A 211 -4.41 -7.61 -2.46
N LEU A 212 -4.10 -6.35 -2.74
CA LEU A 212 -4.39 -5.24 -1.84
C LEU A 212 -5.87 -4.85 -1.95
N ALA A 213 -6.60 -4.91 -0.84
CA ALA A 213 -7.99 -4.44 -0.81
C ALA A 213 -8.08 -2.96 -1.23
N ALA A 214 -7.06 -2.17 -0.88
CA ALA A 214 -6.97 -0.76 -1.20
C ALA A 214 -7.03 -0.49 -2.71
N TYR A 215 -6.36 -1.32 -3.50
CA TYR A 215 -6.30 -1.17 -4.95
C TYR A 215 -7.56 -1.67 -5.63
N LYS A 216 -8.18 -2.73 -5.10
CA LYS A 216 -9.53 -3.15 -5.54
C LYS A 216 -10.53 -2.02 -5.30
N MET A 217 -10.44 -1.33 -4.17
CA MET A 217 -11.29 -0.18 -3.87
C MET A 217 -11.05 1.01 -4.78
N ASP A 218 -9.78 1.40 -5.02
CA ASP A 218 -9.44 2.53 -5.90
C ASP A 218 -9.78 2.26 -7.38
N SER A 219 -10.07 1.01 -7.76
CA SER A 219 -10.62 0.65 -9.07
C SER A 219 -12.09 1.03 -9.27
N SER A 220 -12.80 1.41 -8.20
CA SER A 220 -14.14 1.96 -8.27
C SER A 220 -14.13 3.47 -8.51
N SER A 221 -15.07 3.95 -9.32
CA SER A 221 -15.24 5.39 -9.58
C SER A 221 -15.47 6.20 -8.30
N THR A 222 -16.08 5.60 -7.28
CA THR A 222 -16.42 6.26 -6.02
C THR A 222 -15.19 6.54 -5.16
N VAL A 223 -14.24 5.61 -5.05
CA VAL A 223 -13.04 5.78 -4.20
C VAL A 223 -12.02 6.71 -4.85
N THR A 224 -11.85 6.63 -6.17
CA THR A 224 -11.07 7.63 -6.93
C THR A 224 -11.64 9.04 -6.70
N MET A 225 -12.97 9.16 -6.62
CA MET A 225 -13.66 10.41 -6.32
C MET A 225 -13.46 10.85 -4.86
N THR A 226 -13.43 9.93 -3.89
CA THR A 226 -13.10 10.27 -2.48
C THR A 226 -11.70 10.86 -2.35
N ARG A 227 -10.64 10.22 -2.89
CA ARG A 227 -9.28 10.80 -2.87
C ARG A 227 -9.25 12.18 -3.53
N HIS A 228 -9.88 12.29 -4.70
CA HIS A 228 -9.97 13.56 -5.42
C HIS A 228 -10.64 14.63 -4.55
N ASN A 229 -11.78 14.32 -3.95
CA ASN A 229 -12.55 15.25 -3.12
C ASN A 229 -11.77 15.69 -1.87
N ILE A 230 -11.04 14.77 -1.23
CA ILE A 230 -10.17 15.10 -0.08
C ILE A 230 -9.07 16.07 -0.52
N LEU A 231 -8.32 15.74 -1.58
CA LEU A 231 -7.19 16.55 -2.04
C LEU A 231 -7.61 17.91 -2.61
N HIS A 232 -8.83 18.02 -3.14
CA HIS A 232 -9.40 19.27 -3.63
C HIS A 232 -10.22 20.02 -2.57
N GLY A 233 -10.32 19.50 -1.34
CA GLY A 233 -10.99 20.15 -0.22
C GLY A 233 -12.52 20.20 -0.32
N THR A 234 -13.11 19.39 -1.20
CA THR A 234 -14.58 19.24 -1.29
C THR A 234 -15.12 18.21 -0.30
N ASP A 235 -14.25 17.38 0.29
CA ASP A 235 -14.56 16.53 1.43
C ASP A 235 -13.54 16.74 2.55
N LEU A 236 -13.99 17.37 3.64
CA LEU A 236 -13.16 17.74 4.78
C LEU A 236 -13.24 16.72 5.93
N ASN A 237 -14.14 15.74 5.87
CA ASN A 237 -14.41 14.84 6.99
C ASN A 237 -13.30 13.81 7.20
N HIS A 238 -12.48 13.58 6.18
CA HIS A 238 -11.38 12.60 6.22
C HIS A 238 -10.05 13.17 6.72
N PHE A 239 -9.96 14.44 7.13
CA PHE A 239 -8.72 14.99 7.70
C PHE A 239 -8.53 14.62 9.17
N ASN A 240 -8.46 13.31 9.43
CA ASN A 240 -8.50 12.71 10.75
C ASN A 240 -7.37 11.68 10.95
N GLN A 241 -7.29 11.11 12.16
CA GLN A 241 -6.23 10.18 12.52
C GLN A 241 -6.41 8.85 11.79
N GLY A 242 -7.64 8.33 11.75
CA GLY A 242 -8.00 7.07 11.10
C GLY A 242 -7.62 7.01 9.62
N ARG A 243 -7.97 8.04 8.83
CA ARG A 243 -7.56 8.14 7.42
C ARG A 243 -6.05 8.19 7.29
N THR A 244 -5.37 8.96 8.14
CA THR A 244 -3.92 9.08 8.08
C THR A 244 -3.23 7.75 8.38
N PHE A 245 -3.73 7.02 9.38
CA PHE A 245 -3.28 5.67 9.72
C PHE A 245 -3.44 4.71 8.54
N VAL A 246 -4.62 4.69 7.90
CA VAL A 246 -4.90 3.85 6.73
C VAL A 246 -3.91 4.15 5.60
N LEU A 247 -3.61 5.42 5.36
CA LEU A 247 -2.64 5.80 4.33
C LEU A 247 -1.20 5.37 4.66
N PHE A 248 -0.81 5.38 5.94
CA PHE A 248 0.47 4.80 6.36
C PHE A 248 0.51 3.29 6.16
N LEU A 249 -0.58 2.58 6.46
CA LEU A 249 -0.70 1.14 6.21
C LEU A 249 -0.61 0.84 4.71
N TRP A 250 -1.28 1.62 3.87
CA TRP A 250 -1.19 1.49 2.41
C TRP A 250 0.22 1.77 1.91
N LEU A 251 0.85 2.85 2.39
CA LEU A 251 2.23 3.18 2.06
C LEU A 251 3.14 2.01 2.41
N PHE A 252 3.06 1.50 3.64
CA PHE A 252 3.85 0.33 4.07
C PHE A 252 3.60 -0.88 3.18
N SER A 253 2.35 -1.21 2.88
CA SER A 253 1.98 -2.35 2.06
C SER A 253 2.59 -2.26 0.66
N VAL A 254 2.51 -1.07 0.06
CA VAL A 254 3.05 -0.81 -1.27
C VAL A 254 4.58 -0.86 -1.28
N VAL A 255 5.26 -0.21 -0.32
CA VAL A 255 6.74 -0.21 -0.30
C VAL A 255 7.32 -1.56 0.10
N SER A 256 6.71 -2.26 1.06
CA SER A 256 7.14 -3.58 1.52
C SER A 256 7.22 -4.55 0.35
N PHE A 257 6.26 -4.50 -0.57
CA PHE A 257 6.28 -5.37 -1.74
C PHE A 257 7.09 -4.87 -2.92
N MET A 258 7.04 -3.58 -3.24
CA MET A 258 7.91 -3.05 -4.30
C MET A 258 9.39 -3.33 -4.02
N SER A 259 9.78 -3.40 -2.74
CA SER A 259 11.15 -3.72 -2.33
C SER A 259 11.61 -5.15 -2.67
N THR A 260 10.68 -6.02 -3.05
CA THR A 260 10.97 -7.43 -3.38
C THR A 260 11.24 -7.68 -4.87
N LEU A 261 10.99 -6.67 -5.71
CA LEU A 261 11.18 -6.73 -7.16
C LEU A 261 12.68 -6.75 -7.49
N LYS A 262 13.12 -7.54 -8.48
CA LYS A 262 14.44 -7.31 -9.12
C LYS A 262 14.26 -6.39 -10.32
N LYS A 263 15.39 -5.85 -10.76
CA LYS A 263 15.59 -5.41 -12.14
C LYS A 263 15.93 -6.60 -13.03
#